data_AF-A0A6G0YPW8-F1
#
_entry.id   AF-A0A6G0YPW8-F1
#
_cell.length_a   1.000
_cell.length_b   1.000
_cell.length_c   1.000
_cell.angle_alpha   90.00
_cell.angle_beta   90.00
_cell.angle_gamma   90.00
#
_symmetry.space_group_name_H-M   'P 1'
#
loop_
_entity.id
_entity.type
_entity.pdbx_description
1 polymer ?
#
loop_
_entity_poly.entity_id
_entity_poly.type
_entity_poly.pdbx_seq_one_letter_code
_entity_poly.pdbx_strand_id
1 'polypeptide(L)'
;IIVNWTLASCYLYLPWIIGVVIERFGDLCGLPDCYFKFTKIVLLSSILNGVIDFWQEVPEICLWNMNINYVENIHFYLHCSMWIISFMIMLTIDITEITGLKPIFYYHLTNDNFCSLKSQQFDRFLSNMGFPGSSCLLIILWSQKLMSFDRLLLAVIWTLGILSYNKTDDKDIKYVVRQFEKKRAWMYYSERISVSPLK
;
A
#
# COMPACT_ATOMS: atom_id res chain seq x y z
N ILE A 1 14.68 18.57 14.58
CA ILE A 1 13.43 18.34 15.37
C ILE A 1 12.24 19.14 14.83
N ILE A 2 12.17 20.48 14.97
CA ILE A 2 10.98 21.26 14.54
C ILE A 2 10.64 21.06 13.05
N VAL A 3 11.65 21.06 12.18
CA VAL A 3 11.49 20.79 10.73
C VAL A 3 10.92 19.39 10.47
N ASN A 4 11.41 18.37 11.16
CA ASN A 4 10.89 17.00 11.06
C ASN A 4 9.42 16.91 11.51
N TRP A 5 9.03 17.63 12.58
CA TRP A 5 7.64 17.70 13.05
C TRP A 5 6.70 18.42 12.08
N THR A 6 7.18 19.47 11.42
CA THR A 6 6.40 20.14 10.37
C THR A 6 6.24 19.26 9.14
N LEU A 7 7.29 18.58 8.68
CA LEU A 7 7.23 17.65 7.55
C LEU A 7 6.33 16.43 7.87
N ALA A 8 6.44 15.91 9.09
CA ALA A 8 5.59 14.87 9.64
C ALA A 8 4.09 15.23 9.63
N SER A 9 3.77 16.41 10.14
CA SER A 9 2.39 16.90 10.19
C SER A 9 1.85 17.13 8.79
N CYS A 10 2.67 17.70 7.89
CA CYS A 10 2.31 17.83 6.48
C CYS A 10 1.97 16.47 5.87
N TYR A 11 2.80 15.44 6.07
CA TYR A 11 2.56 14.10 5.51
C TYR A 11 1.24 13.45 5.98
N LEU A 12 0.78 13.71 7.21
CA LEU A 12 -0.50 13.18 7.72
C LEU A 12 -1.72 13.80 7.02
N TYR A 13 -1.70 15.11 6.76
CA TYR A 13 -2.83 15.82 6.16
C TYR A 13 -2.78 15.83 4.62
N LEU A 14 -1.59 15.67 4.04
CA LEU A 14 -1.36 15.79 2.61
C LEU A 14 -2.19 14.81 1.75
N PRO A 15 -2.33 13.52 2.09
CA PRO A 15 -3.11 12.59 1.27
C PRO A 15 -4.57 12.98 1.12
N TRP A 16 -5.14 13.61 2.14
CA TRP A 16 -6.50 14.14 2.09
C TRP A 16 -6.57 15.42 1.26
N ILE A 17 -5.68 16.39 1.50
CA ILE A 17 -5.63 17.65 0.75
C ILE A 17 -5.39 17.38 -0.74
N ILE A 18 -4.43 16.51 -1.07
CA ILE A 18 -4.14 16.08 -2.45
C ILE A 18 -5.38 15.49 -3.10
N GLY A 19 -6.11 14.62 -2.39
CA GLY A 19 -7.33 14.01 -2.93
C GLY A 19 -8.34 15.06 -3.36
N VAL A 20 -8.63 16.02 -2.47
CA VAL A 20 -9.59 17.12 -2.74
C VAL A 20 -9.12 18.03 -3.88
N VAL A 21 -7.83 18.36 -3.92
CA VAL A 21 -7.26 19.22 -4.97
C VAL A 21 -7.30 18.53 -6.33
N ILE A 22 -6.93 17.25 -6.40
CA ILE A 22 -6.93 16.48 -7.65
C ILE A 22 -8.35 16.32 -8.18
N GLU A 23 -9.32 15.99 -7.33
CA GLU A 23 -10.73 15.84 -7.73
C GLU A 23 -11.26 17.17 -8.28
N ARG A 24 -11.05 18.26 -7.54
CA ARG A 24 -11.53 19.59 -7.94
C ARG A 24 -10.87 20.11 -9.22
N PHE A 25 -9.57 19.89 -9.40
CA PHE A 25 -8.86 20.30 -10.61
C PHE A 25 -9.20 19.39 -11.80
N GLY A 26 -9.38 18.10 -11.52
CA GLY A 26 -9.87 17.09 -12.45
C GLY A 26 -11.21 17.47 -13.07
N ASP A 27 -12.18 17.80 -12.23
CA ASP A 27 -13.52 18.24 -12.64
C ASP A 27 -13.46 19.52 -13.49
N LEU A 28 -12.58 20.46 -13.13
CA LEU A 28 -12.40 21.71 -13.88
C LEU A 28 -11.79 21.46 -15.27
N CYS A 29 -10.90 20.47 -15.40
CA CYS A 29 -10.25 20.12 -16.66
C CYS A 29 -11.00 19.05 -17.48
N GLY A 30 -12.08 18.49 -16.96
CA GLY A 30 -12.80 17.38 -17.59
C GLY A 30 -11.96 16.09 -17.68
N LEU A 31 -11.07 15.86 -16.72
CA LEU A 31 -10.18 14.71 -16.73
C LEU A 31 -10.96 13.41 -16.41
N PRO A 32 -10.75 12.30 -17.14
CA PRO A 32 -11.41 11.04 -16.82
C PRO A 32 -10.96 10.47 -15.45
N ASP A 33 -11.89 9.84 -14.74
CA ASP A 33 -11.66 9.29 -13.39
C ASP A 33 -10.46 8.33 -13.28
N CYS A 34 -10.10 7.65 -14.38
CA CYS A 34 -8.97 6.72 -14.41
C CYS A 34 -7.62 7.38 -14.07
N TYR A 35 -7.50 8.69 -14.28
CA TYR A 35 -6.26 9.43 -14.00
C TYR A 35 -6.10 9.82 -12.53
N PHE A 36 -7.18 9.90 -11.75
CA PHE A 36 -7.12 10.37 -10.37
C PHE A 36 -6.31 9.46 -9.47
N LYS A 37 -6.44 8.14 -9.66
CA LYS A 37 -5.67 7.16 -8.87
C LYS A 37 -4.17 7.29 -9.13
N PHE A 38 -3.78 7.36 -10.41
CA PHE A 38 -2.38 7.46 -10.81
C PHE A 38 -1.74 8.77 -10.36
N THR A 39 -2.39 9.90 -10.64
CA THR A 39 -1.91 11.24 -10.25
C THR A 39 -1.75 11.37 -8.74
N LYS A 40 -2.70 10.86 -7.95
CA LYS A 40 -2.61 10.82 -6.49
C LYS A 40 -1.40 10.04 -6.01
N ILE A 41 -1.14 8.86 -6.56
CA ILE A 41 -0.01 8.01 -6.16
C ILE A 41 1.33 8.67 -6.51
N VAL A 42 1.46 9.21 -7.73
CA VAL A 42 2.68 9.90 -8.17
C VAL A 42 2.98 11.09 -7.27
N LEU A 43 1.98 11.95 -7.00
CA LEU A 43 2.16 13.13 -6.17
C LEU A 43 2.52 12.78 -4.73
N LEU A 44 1.84 11.78 -4.15
CA LEU A 44 2.17 11.28 -2.81
C LEU A 44 3.60 10.73 -2.74
N SER A 45 4.03 9.98 -3.75
CA SER A 45 5.38 9.43 -3.84
C SER A 45 6.44 10.54 -3.95
N SER A 46 6.23 11.54 -4.81
CA SER A 46 7.15 12.67 -4.96
C SER A 46 7.32 13.46 -3.67
N ILE A 47 6.23 13.66 -2.91
CA ILE A 47 6.29 14.40 -1.66
C ILE A 47 6.93 13.57 -0.57
N LEU A 48 6.65 12.26 -0.51
CA LEU A 48 7.38 11.36 0.38
C LEU A 48 8.88 11.41 0.09
N ASN A 49 9.28 11.39 -1.18
CA ASN A 49 10.68 11.51 -1.56
C ASN A 49 11.29 12.83 -1.08
N GLY A 50 10.60 13.95 -1.29
CA GLY A 50 11.03 15.24 -0.75
C GLY A 50 11.14 15.24 0.78
N VAL A 51 10.18 14.65 1.49
CA VAL A 51 10.24 14.52 2.96
C VAL A 51 11.48 13.73 3.38
N ILE A 52 11.82 12.64 2.68
CA ILE A 52 13.01 11.85 2.95
C ILE A 52 14.28 12.67 2.68
N ASP A 53 14.34 13.40 1.56
CA ASP A 53 15.50 14.22 1.17
C ASP A 53 15.78 15.35 2.17
N PHE A 54 14.73 15.93 2.77
CA PHE A 54 14.83 16.98 3.78
C PHE A 54 14.83 16.45 5.22
N TRP A 55 14.73 15.13 5.42
CA TRP A 55 14.69 14.54 6.75
C TRP A 55 16.08 14.59 7.41
N GLN A 56 16.19 15.32 8.51
CA GLN A 56 17.43 15.38 9.28
C GLN A 56 17.41 14.33 10.39
N GLU A 57 18.38 13.42 10.38
CA GLU A 57 18.55 12.47 11.49
C GLU A 57 19.04 13.19 12.75
N VAL A 58 18.36 12.97 13.87
CA VAL A 58 18.72 13.40 15.22
C VAL A 58 19.11 12.14 16.02
N PRO A 59 20.35 11.65 15.86
CA PRO A 59 20.79 10.39 16.47
C PRO A 59 20.98 10.48 17.99
N GLU A 60 20.93 11.68 18.58
CA GLU A 60 21.25 11.94 19.99
C GLU A 60 20.27 11.30 20.98
N ILE A 61 19.05 10.98 20.55
CA ILE A 61 18.00 10.41 21.42
C ILE A 61 17.71 8.96 21.00
N CYS A 62 18.38 8.02 21.66
CA CYS A 62 18.12 6.60 21.54
C CYS A 62 17.08 6.16 22.58
N LEU A 63 15.95 5.59 22.14
CA LEU A 63 14.88 5.10 23.01
C LEU A 63 15.18 3.69 23.50
N TRP A 64 15.58 2.81 22.59
CA TRP A 64 16.05 1.47 22.93
C TRP A 64 17.13 1.01 21.97
N ASN A 65 18.05 0.20 22.53
CA ASN A 65 19.08 -0.50 21.79
C ASN A 65 19.17 -1.92 22.34
N MET A 66 18.67 -2.89 21.57
CA MET A 66 18.72 -4.30 21.96
C MET A 66 20.06 -4.90 21.54
N ASN A 67 21.03 -4.92 22.46
CA ASN A 67 22.36 -5.51 22.23
C ASN A 67 22.43 -6.96 22.73
N ILE A 68 21.66 -7.85 22.13
CA ILE A 68 21.63 -9.29 22.45
C ILE A 68 22.13 -10.07 21.22
N ASN A 69 22.99 -11.07 21.42
CA ASN A 69 23.68 -11.82 20.36
C ASN A 69 22.77 -12.41 19.26
N TYR A 70 21.51 -12.76 19.59
CA TYR A 70 20.57 -13.34 18.62
C TYR A 70 19.65 -12.32 17.93
N VAL A 71 19.61 -11.08 18.43
CA VAL A 71 18.65 -10.07 17.95
C VAL A 71 18.97 -9.63 16.52
N GLU A 72 20.25 -9.61 16.13
CA GLU A 72 20.64 -9.23 14.75
C GLU A 72 20.12 -10.24 13.72
N ASN A 73 20.29 -11.52 14.00
CA ASN A 73 19.78 -12.59 13.13
C ASN A 73 18.25 -12.55 13.07
N ILE A 74 17.57 -12.43 14.20
CA ILE A 74 16.11 -12.35 14.25
C ILE A 74 15.61 -11.13 13.47
N HIS A 75 16.22 -9.97 13.67
CA HIS A 75 15.87 -8.74 12.95
C HIS A 75 16.07 -8.91 11.44
N PHE A 76 17.20 -9.49 11.00
CA PHE A 76 17.48 -9.76 9.61
C PHE A 76 16.42 -10.67 8.96
N TYR A 77 16.13 -11.83 9.58
CA TYR A 77 15.14 -12.76 9.04
C TYR A 77 13.72 -12.18 9.01
N LEU A 78 13.35 -11.43 10.05
CA LEU A 78 12.06 -10.75 10.10
C LEU A 78 11.97 -9.71 8.98
N HIS A 79 13.00 -8.87 8.80
CA HIS A 79 13.02 -7.85 7.77
C HIS A 79 12.96 -8.46 6.36
N CYS A 80 13.80 -9.46 6.08
CA CYS A 80 13.78 -10.18 4.80
C CYS A 80 12.42 -10.83 4.51
N SER A 81 11.83 -11.51 5.50
CA SER A 81 10.53 -12.17 5.31
C SER A 81 9.41 -11.16 5.04
N MET A 82 9.38 -10.02 5.74
CA MET A 82 8.37 -8.98 5.53
C MET A 82 8.51 -8.31 4.16
N TRP A 83 9.73 -8.10 3.66
CA TRP A 83 9.96 -7.61 2.29
C TRP A 83 9.48 -8.61 1.24
N ILE A 84 9.78 -9.90 1.42
CA ILE A 84 9.31 -10.96 0.52
C ILE A 84 7.79 -11.01 0.50
N ILE A 85 7.14 -11.00 1.67
CA ILE A 85 5.67 -11.03 1.77
C ILE A 85 5.07 -9.78 1.12
N SER A 86 5.62 -8.60 1.37
CA SER A 86 5.16 -7.34 0.76
C SER A 86 5.25 -7.41 -0.77
N PHE A 87 6.37 -7.90 -1.29
CA PHE A 87 6.57 -8.07 -2.72
C PHE A 87 5.58 -9.07 -3.33
N MET A 88 5.31 -10.19 -2.66
CA MET A 88 4.33 -11.18 -3.12
C MET A 88 2.90 -10.61 -3.14
N ILE A 89 2.53 -9.79 -2.15
CA ILE A 89 1.24 -9.07 -2.15
C ILE A 89 1.13 -8.15 -3.37
N MET A 90 2.20 -7.39 -3.67
CA MET A 90 2.25 -6.50 -4.83
C MET A 90 2.12 -7.26 -6.15
N LEU A 91 2.82 -8.39 -6.29
CA LEU A 91 2.71 -9.25 -7.46
C LEU A 91 1.31 -9.84 -7.63
N THR A 92 0.66 -10.22 -6.53
CA THR A 92 -0.67 -10.85 -6.57
C THR A 92 -1.76 -9.88 -7.02
N ILE A 93 -1.66 -8.60 -6.62
CA ILE A 93 -2.70 -7.59 -6.89
C ILE A 93 -2.50 -6.90 -8.26
N ASP A 94 -1.35 -7.13 -8.92
CA ASP A 94 -0.88 -6.47 -10.14
C ASP A 94 -0.50 -5.00 -9.88
N ILE A 95 0.81 -4.69 -9.95
CA ILE A 95 1.36 -3.35 -9.71
C ILE A 95 0.73 -2.31 -10.65
N THR A 96 0.42 -2.69 -11.89
CA THR A 96 -0.18 -1.76 -12.87
C THR A 96 -1.61 -1.36 -12.48
N GLU A 97 -2.29 -2.20 -11.71
CA GLU A 97 -3.64 -1.98 -11.23
C GLU A 97 -3.66 -1.21 -9.91
N ILE A 98 -2.68 -1.47 -9.04
CA ILE A 98 -2.43 -0.65 -7.84
C ILE A 98 -2.10 0.79 -8.24
N THR A 99 -1.19 0.97 -9.20
CA THR A 99 -0.74 2.29 -9.67
C THR A 99 -1.79 3.05 -10.50
N GLY A 100 -2.81 2.37 -11.03
CA GLY A 100 -3.80 2.99 -11.90
C GLY A 100 -3.36 3.15 -13.36
N LEU A 101 -2.18 2.62 -13.74
CA LEU A 101 -1.69 2.63 -15.11
C LEU A 101 -2.56 1.78 -16.05
N LYS A 102 -3.04 0.64 -15.55
CA LYS A 102 -3.87 -0.29 -16.33
C LYS A 102 -5.21 0.33 -16.76
N PRO A 103 -6.00 0.97 -15.87
CA PRO A 103 -7.16 1.79 -16.25
C PRO A 103 -6.88 2.81 -17.36
N ILE A 104 -5.78 3.54 -17.27
CA ILE A 104 -5.40 4.56 -18.26
C ILE A 104 -5.10 3.90 -19.61
N PHE A 105 -4.33 2.81 -19.61
CA PHE A 105 -4.01 2.08 -20.84
C PHE A 105 -5.27 1.56 -21.54
N TYR A 106 -6.22 0.98 -20.79
CA TYR A 106 -7.48 0.48 -21.34
C TYR A 106 -8.39 1.58 -21.88
N TYR A 107 -8.43 2.74 -21.22
CA TYR A 107 -9.18 3.91 -21.70
C TYR A 107 -8.72 4.32 -23.11
N HIS A 108 -7.41 4.39 -23.35
CA HIS A 108 -6.86 4.73 -24.68
C HIS A 108 -7.04 3.63 -25.73
N LEU A 109 -7.03 2.36 -25.32
CA LEU A 109 -7.13 1.23 -26.24
C LEU A 109 -8.57 0.98 -26.72
N THR A 110 -9.54 1.17 -25.82
CA THR A 110 -10.93 0.74 -26.03
C THR A 110 -11.84 1.91 -26.40
N ASN A 111 -11.39 3.16 -26.21
CA ASN A 111 -12.16 4.39 -26.41
C ASN A 111 -13.52 4.43 -25.67
N ASP A 112 -13.66 3.53 -24.69
CA ASP A 112 -14.82 3.34 -23.85
C ASP A 112 -14.48 3.81 -22.43
N ASN A 113 -15.46 4.37 -21.73
CA ASN A 113 -15.33 4.84 -20.34
C ASN A 113 -15.13 3.69 -19.31
N PHE A 114 -14.81 2.47 -19.75
CA PHE A 114 -14.57 1.33 -18.88
C PHE A 114 -13.17 1.43 -18.24
N CYS A 115 -13.12 2.01 -17.05
CA CYS A 115 -11.90 2.19 -16.27
C CYS A 115 -11.39 0.89 -15.60
N SER A 116 -12.13 -0.21 -15.64
CA SER A 116 -11.64 -1.50 -15.12
C SER A 116 -12.26 -2.70 -15.85
N LEU A 117 -11.42 -3.72 -16.09
CA LEU A 117 -11.84 -5.03 -16.62
C LEU A 117 -12.23 -6.01 -15.51
N LYS A 118 -12.00 -5.63 -14.25
CA LYS A 118 -12.30 -6.42 -13.06
C LYS A 118 -13.66 -6.06 -12.47
N SER A 119 -14.14 -6.91 -11.57
CA SER A 119 -15.42 -6.70 -10.89
C SER A 119 -15.40 -5.42 -10.04
N GLN A 120 -16.51 -4.68 -10.01
CA GLN A 120 -16.71 -3.51 -9.13
C GLN A 120 -16.37 -3.78 -7.64
N GLN A 121 -16.55 -5.03 -7.18
CA GLN A 121 -16.19 -5.45 -5.83
C GLN A 121 -14.68 -5.41 -5.57
N PHE A 122 -13.87 -5.70 -6.59
CA PHE A 122 -12.41 -5.62 -6.52
C PHE A 122 -11.93 -4.17 -6.47
N ASP A 123 -12.50 -3.30 -7.30
CA ASP A 123 -12.13 -1.88 -7.32
C ASP A 123 -12.48 -1.20 -6.00
N ARG A 124 -13.67 -1.52 -5.44
CA ARG A 124 -14.07 -1.09 -4.10
C ARG A 124 -13.08 -1.58 -3.05
N PHE A 125 -12.78 -2.88 -3.04
CA PHE A 125 -11.82 -3.47 -2.11
C PHE A 125 -10.47 -2.76 -2.18
N LEU A 126 -9.94 -2.54 -3.38
CA LEU A 126 -8.65 -1.90 -3.59
C LEU A 126 -8.64 -0.42 -3.18
N SER A 127 -9.77 0.28 -3.36
CA SER A 127 -9.93 1.67 -2.93
C SER A 127 -10.00 1.79 -1.40
N ASN A 128 -10.70 0.87 -0.73
CA ASN A 128 -10.88 0.86 0.71
C ASN A 128 -9.67 0.32 1.49
N MET A 129 -8.96 -0.68 0.96
CA MET A 129 -7.80 -1.31 1.60
C MET A 129 -6.61 -0.35 1.73
N GLY A 130 -6.54 0.66 0.88
CA GLY A 130 -5.45 1.62 0.85
C GLY A 130 -4.22 1.10 0.13
N PHE A 131 -3.07 1.01 0.83
CA PHE A 131 -1.84 0.46 0.28
C PHE A 131 -1.71 -1.03 0.64
N PRO A 132 -1.71 -1.95 -0.34
CA PRO A 132 -1.50 -3.36 -0.06
C PRO A 132 -0.15 -3.61 0.62
N GLY A 133 -0.06 -4.55 1.56
CA GLY A 133 1.20 -4.81 2.28
C GLY A 133 1.66 -3.70 3.23
N SER A 134 0.85 -2.66 3.45
CA SER A 134 1.11 -1.62 4.45
C SER A 134 1.36 -2.18 5.86
N SER A 135 0.64 -3.25 6.24
CA SER A 135 0.86 -3.94 7.52
C SER A 135 2.26 -4.54 7.66
N CYS A 136 2.86 -5.05 6.58
CA CYS A 136 4.22 -5.58 6.60
C CYS A 136 5.25 -4.46 6.78
N LEU A 137 5.02 -3.30 6.15
CA LEU A 137 5.85 -2.11 6.36
C LEU A 137 5.75 -1.57 7.79
N LEU A 138 4.57 -1.62 8.41
CA LEU A 138 4.42 -1.29 9.82
C LEU A 138 5.22 -2.23 10.72
N ILE A 139 5.15 -3.54 10.49
CA ILE A 139 5.93 -4.50 11.26
C ILE A 139 7.44 -4.18 11.14
N ILE A 140 7.94 -3.93 9.92
CA ILE A 140 9.33 -3.53 9.67
C ILE A 140 9.73 -2.26 10.43
N LEU A 141 8.86 -1.23 10.41
CA LEU A 141 9.11 0.05 11.07
C LEU A 141 9.20 -0.08 12.60
N TRP A 142 8.36 -0.93 13.19
CA TRP A 142 8.31 -1.11 14.63
C TRP A 142 9.32 -2.16 15.14
N SER A 143 9.77 -3.11 14.30
CA SER A 143 10.69 -4.19 14.68
C SER A 143 12.17 -3.79 14.67
N GLN A 144 12.49 -2.51 14.79
CA GLN A 144 13.86 -2.00 14.70
C GLN A 144 14.68 -2.37 15.95
N LYS A 145 15.89 -2.91 15.74
CA LYS A 145 16.85 -3.24 16.82
C LYS A 145 17.23 -2.00 17.63
N LEU A 146 17.48 -0.90 16.92
CA LEU A 146 17.78 0.41 17.47
C LEU A 146 16.69 1.38 17.04
N MET A 147 15.98 1.94 18.01
CA MET A 147 14.95 2.94 17.75
C MET A 147 15.41 4.28 18.28
N SER A 148 15.71 5.19 17.35
CA SER A 148 15.89 6.60 17.65
C SER A 148 14.54 7.30 17.70
N PHE A 149 14.52 8.49 18.31
CA PHE A 149 13.31 9.30 18.38
C PHE A 149 12.72 9.63 16.99
N ASP A 150 13.54 9.95 15.99
CA ASP A 150 13.05 10.23 14.64
C ASP A 150 12.43 9.01 13.97
N ARG A 151 13.00 7.81 14.20
CA ARG A 151 12.43 6.56 13.67
C ARG A 151 11.09 6.23 14.32
N LEU A 152 10.96 6.49 15.62
CA LEU A 152 9.68 6.37 16.31
C LEU A 152 8.65 7.35 15.73
N LEU A 153 9.04 8.61 15.56
CA LEU A 153 8.19 9.63 14.96
C LEU A 153 7.70 9.18 13.58
N LEU A 154 8.62 8.74 12.72
CA LEU A 154 8.30 8.19 11.40
C LEU A 154 7.32 7.02 11.47
N ALA A 155 7.57 6.04 12.37
CA ALA A 155 6.71 4.87 12.55
C ALA A 155 5.29 5.26 13.01
N VAL A 156 5.16 6.23 13.93
CA VAL A 156 3.88 6.74 14.41
C VAL A 156 3.11 7.44 13.29
N ILE A 157 3.76 8.32 12.53
CA ILE A 157 3.17 9.03 11.39
C ILE A 157 2.66 8.05 10.35
N TRP A 158 3.48 7.07 9.98
CA TRP A 158 3.10 6.04 9.02
C TRP A 158 1.93 5.20 9.51
N THR A 159 1.92 4.82 10.80
CA THR A 159 0.80 4.09 11.41
C THR A 159 -0.49 4.89 11.34
N LEU A 160 -0.46 6.15 11.74
CA LEU A 160 -1.63 7.04 11.68
C LEU A 160 -2.10 7.28 10.23
N GLY A 161 -1.17 7.48 9.30
CA GLY A 161 -1.49 7.66 7.88
C GLY A 161 -2.17 6.43 7.27
N ILE A 162 -1.66 5.24 7.55
CA ILE A 162 -2.25 3.97 7.08
C ILE A 162 -3.64 3.76 7.70
N LEU A 163 -3.79 3.96 9.01
CA LEU A 163 -5.07 3.81 9.69
C LEU A 163 -6.12 4.82 9.21
N SER A 164 -5.71 6.05 8.91
CA SER A 164 -6.62 7.09 8.40
C SER A 164 -7.10 6.81 6.98
N TYR A 165 -6.29 6.11 6.19
CA TYR A 165 -6.62 5.78 4.80
C TYR A 165 -7.34 4.45 4.64
N ASN A 166 -7.09 3.50 5.54
CA ASN A 166 -7.76 2.20 5.53
C ASN A 166 -9.23 2.34 5.95
N LYS A 167 -10.13 2.11 5.00
CA LYS A 167 -11.59 2.15 5.17
C LYS A 167 -12.23 0.79 4.91
N THR A 168 -11.45 -0.29 5.05
CA THR A 168 -11.92 -1.66 4.82
C THR A 168 -13.14 -1.95 5.68
N ASP A 169 -14.22 -2.41 5.05
CA ASP A 169 -15.46 -2.76 5.73
C ASP A 169 -15.76 -4.28 5.70
N ASP A 170 -16.88 -4.68 6.32
CA ASP A 170 -17.32 -6.09 6.33
C ASP A 170 -17.57 -6.66 4.93
N LYS A 171 -17.92 -5.82 3.94
CA LYS A 171 -18.18 -6.26 2.56
C LYS A 171 -16.87 -6.59 1.86
N ASP A 172 -15.82 -5.82 2.13
CA ASP A 172 -14.47 -6.04 1.65
C ASP A 172 -13.89 -7.36 2.21
N ILE A 173 -14.10 -7.63 3.51
CA ILE A 173 -13.71 -8.90 4.14
C ILE A 173 -14.46 -10.08 3.50
N LYS A 174 -15.78 -9.98 3.34
CA LYS A 174 -16.59 -11.02 2.68
C LYS A 174 -16.17 -11.25 1.24
N TYR A 175 -15.80 -10.20 0.52
CA TYR A 175 -15.26 -10.32 -0.84
C TYR A 175 -14.00 -11.18 -0.86
N VAL A 176 -13.02 -10.88 0.01
CA VAL A 176 -11.76 -11.64 0.10
C VAL A 176 -12.02 -13.10 0.46
N VAL A 177 -12.88 -13.38 1.44
CA VAL A 177 -13.27 -14.75 1.81
C VAL A 177 -13.84 -15.50 0.60
N ARG A 178 -14.76 -14.87 -0.14
CA ARG A 178 -15.35 -15.47 -1.35
C ARG A 178 -14.29 -15.75 -2.44
N GLN A 179 -13.29 -14.88 -2.60
CA GLN A 179 -12.20 -15.14 -3.55
C GLN A 179 -11.34 -16.33 -3.11
N PHE A 180 -11.07 -16.47 -1.82
CA PHE A 180 -10.35 -17.63 -1.29
C PHE A 180 -11.12 -18.93 -1.50
N GLU A 181 -12.43 -18.93 -1.25
CA GLU A 181 -13.29 -20.10 -1.48
C GLU A 181 -13.33 -20.50 -2.95
N LYS A 182 -13.49 -19.53 -3.86
CA LYS A 182 -13.43 -19.77 -5.31
C LYS A 182 -12.09 -20.37 -5.73
N LYS A 183 -10.99 -19.81 -5.24
CA LYS A 183 -9.64 -20.31 -5.55
C LYS A 183 -9.44 -21.73 -5.00
N ARG A 184 -9.92 -22.01 -3.79
CA ARG A 184 -9.87 -23.35 -3.18
C ARG A 184 -10.68 -24.37 -3.98
N ALA A 185 -11.91 -24.02 -4.36
CA ALA A 185 -12.75 -24.87 -5.19
C ALA A 185 -12.10 -25.14 -6.55
N TRP A 186 -11.55 -24.10 -7.20
CA TRP A 186 -10.85 -24.24 -8.48
C TRP A 186 -9.63 -25.17 -8.36
N MET A 187 -8.82 -25.02 -7.31
CA MET A 187 -7.69 -25.92 -7.05
C MET A 187 -8.15 -27.38 -6.89
N TYR A 188 -9.19 -27.62 -6.09
CA TYR A 188 -9.77 -28.95 -5.93
C TYR A 188 -10.26 -29.57 -7.24
N TYR A 189 -10.95 -28.80 -8.10
CA TYR A 189 -11.37 -29.29 -9.41
C TYR A 189 -10.19 -29.53 -10.36
N SER A 190 -9.19 -28.64 -10.37
CA SER A 190 -8.01 -28.77 -11.23
C SER A 190 -7.20 -30.04 -10.91
N GLU A 191 -7.09 -30.40 -9.64
CA GLU A 191 -6.44 -31.64 -9.19
C GLU A 191 -7.21 -32.88 -9.65
N ARG A 192 -8.55 -32.85 -9.63
CA ARG A 192 -9.33 -33.98 -10.15
C ARG A 192 -9.28 -34.13 -11.67
N ILE A 193 -9.15 -33.02 -12.41
CA ILE A 193 -9.00 -33.05 -13.87
C ILE A 193 -7.60 -33.56 -14.25
N SER A 194 -6.55 -33.22 -13.49
CA SER A 194 -5.20 -33.74 -13.75
C SER A 194 -5.02 -35.20 -13.35
N VAL A 195 -5.80 -35.70 -12.38
CA VAL A 195 -5.75 -37.08 -11.90
C VAL A 195 -6.69 -38.02 -12.66
N SER A 196 -7.68 -37.51 -13.42
CA SER A 196 -8.44 -38.34 -14.36
C SER A 196 -7.61 -38.55 -15.64
N PRO A 197 -7.06 -39.74 -15.91
CA PRO A 197 -6.58 -40.01 -17.25
C PRO A 197 -7.82 -39.96 -18.15
N LEU A 198 -7.74 -39.19 -19.24
CA LEU A 198 -8.70 -39.26 -20.33
C LEU A 198 -8.92 -40.75 -20.66
N LYS A 199 -10.11 -41.25 -20.33
CA LYS A 199 -10.58 -42.57 -20.74
C LYS A 199 -11.11 -42.49 -22.15
#